data_AF-A0A4Y7WER3-F1
#
_entry.id   AF-A0A4Y7WER3-F1
#
_cell.length_a   1.000
_cell.length_b   1.000
_cell.length_c   1.000
_cell.angle_alpha   90.00
_cell.angle_beta   90.00
_cell.angle_gamma   90.00
#
_symmetry.space_group_name_H-M   'P 1'
#
loop_
_entity.id
_entity.type
_entity.pdbx_description
1 polymer ?
#
loop_
_entity_poly.entity_id
_entity_poly.type
_entity_poly.pdbx_seq_one_letter_code
_entity_poly.pdbx_strand_id
1 'polypeptide(L)'
;MFKQKSLFYKMVVSIMLLLVPVVIVYTYSNIVSERVVREEIDTRNMNRLDVSMNRLEADLWQVSQFLVALSIDSDTNRLRNIDLLSPYDSIELQGDIQEKLLLYQQLSTFLVDVTIFFPDGERQLSTMMKSPERPETLSPSWTYIADGKGNDSDRPYFVQHVKDSITHHNENQAVIVEARIYIEAFQHHLNDLALANDGYSFLYHPHHELIKPVGTNHEFPLDYNFSLQLNNEERGTERFTLGQDDYTLSYISSTSLDWVLVDLVPLEDVLSPIATTRTWFYATGLVLLLLGVAAAWLLNTQLLQPIGTLKDAILHFKRGHYYTRMAVPDQKEFAIAMSGFNDMADQIQTLIEEVYEEKIRSQQATLKLLQAQIDPHFLYNCLFYIKNMAKINNTDAVEAMALHLGDYFRYRTEVEKEETTVEEELKLVNNFLAIHSLRKRDLSYSMNLPDELLKQPIPRLLIQPIVENAIVHGIADVEERAEIRIDGVVLEEGWQISVKDNGQAVSAETVTRIHKLLESQEEATNHYGLRNVHQRMRNRFGAKSGVVVNYSKLGGLNVTLLCKGDKADQKGE
;
A
#
# COMPACT_ATOMS: atom_id res chain seq x y z
N MET A 1 -5.27 15.93 16.09
CA MET A 1 -4.89 16.51 14.79
C MET A 1 -4.28 15.48 13.81
N PHE A 2 -4.85 14.26 13.69
CA PHE A 2 -4.26 13.16 12.89
C PHE A 2 -5.24 12.48 11.90
N LYS A 3 -6.45 13.02 11.68
CA LYS A 3 -7.53 12.28 11.01
C LYS A 3 -7.61 12.37 9.48
N GLN A 4 -6.67 13.02 8.79
CA GLN A 4 -6.66 13.11 7.32
C GLN A 4 -5.26 13.01 6.71
N LYS A 5 -4.41 12.10 7.21
CA LYS A 5 -3.19 11.75 6.47
C LYS A 5 -3.50 10.64 5.46
N SER A 6 -3.15 10.88 4.19
CA SER A 6 -3.27 9.91 3.09
C SER A 6 -2.67 8.57 3.50
N LEU A 7 -3.24 7.46 3.02
CA LEU A 7 -2.74 6.12 3.32
C LEU A 7 -1.28 5.96 2.86
N PHE A 8 -0.89 6.65 1.78
CA PHE A 8 0.49 6.80 1.34
C PHE A 8 1.41 7.33 2.45
N TYR A 9 1.02 8.41 3.13
CA TYR A 9 1.80 8.99 4.22
C TYR A 9 1.98 7.97 5.36
N LYS A 10 0.95 7.20 5.70
CA LYS A 10 1.03 6.16 6.74
C LYS A 10 2.04 5.07 6.34
N MET A 11 2.02 4.62 5.08
CA MET A 11 2.98 3.63 4.58
C MET A 11 4.43 4.15 4.65
N VAL A 12 4.67 5.39 4.20
CA VAL A 12 6.02 5.99 4.25
C VAL A 12 6.51 6.12 5.69
N VAL A 13 5.65 6.55 6.63
CA VAL A 13 6.02 6.62 8.06
C VAL A 13 6.32 5.23 8.62
N SER A 14 5.56 4.20 8.26
CA SER A 14 5.85 2.82 8.69
C SER A 14 7.20 2.31 8.17
N ILE A 15 7.55 2.59 6.92
CA ILE A 15 8.86 2.25 6.35
C ILE A 15 9.99 2.95 7.12
N MET A 16 9.85 4.26 7.38
CA MET A 16 10.81 5.02 8.17
C MET A 16 10.98 4.45 9.58
N LEU A 17 9.87 4.11 10.24
CA LEU A 17 9.87 3.57 11.59
C LEU A 17 10.55 2.20 11.68
N LEU A 18 10.55 1.43 10.58
CA LEU A 18 11.25 0.14 10.50
C LEU A 18 12.75 0.31 10.21
N LEU A 19 13.14 1.31 9.42
CA LEU A 19 14.55 1.58 9.07
C LEU A 19 15.34 2.23 10.22
N VAL A 20 14.72 3.12 11.00
CA VAL A 20 15.42 3.88 12.06
C VAL A 20 16.14 2.97 13.08
N PRO A 21 15.51 1.92 13.65
CA PRO A 21 16.20 1.02 14.58
C PRO A 21 17.41 0.30 13.94
N VAL A 22 17.29 -0.09 12.68
CA VAL A 22 18.38 -0.76 11.94
C VAL A 22 19.57 0.18 11.78
N VAL A 23 19.32 1.43 11.42
CA VAL A 23 20.35 2.47 11.30
C VAL A 23 21.00 2.75 12.66
N ILE A 24 20.23 2.82 13.74
CA ILE A 24 20.75 3.03 15.10
C ILE A 24 21.66 1.88 15.52
N VAL A 25 21.21 0.63 15.38
CA VAL A 25 21.99 -0.55 15.75
C VAL A 25 23.27 -0.66 14.94
N TYR A 26 23.21 -0.42 13.63
CA TYR A 26 24.41 -0.43 12.78
C TYR A 26 25.39 0.67 13.18
N THR A 27 24.90 1.89 13.39
CA THR A 27 25.75 3.03 13.78
C THR A 27 26.44 2.74 15.12
N TYR A 28 25.70 2.18 16.08
CA TYR A 28 26.28 1.74 17.36
C TYR A 28 27.32 0.64 17.17
N SER A 29 27.01 -0.41 16.40
CA SER A 29 27.94 -1.50 16.10
C SER A 29 29.22 -0.99 15.45
N ASN A 30 29.11 -0.06 14.50
CA ASN A 30 30.26 0.48 13.79
C ASN A 30 31.18 1.28 14.72
N ILE A 31 30.61 2.10 15.62
CA ILE A 31 31.38 2.82 16.66
C ILE A 31 32.10 1.84 17.59
N VAL A 32 31.44 0.74 17.98
CA VAL A 32 32.04 -0.30 18.81
C VAL A 32 33.16 -1.03 18.08
N SER A 33 32.94 -1.43 16.82
CA SER A 33 33.95 -2.09 15.99
C SER A 33 35.19 -1.22 15.80
N GLU A 34 35.01 0.07 15.52
CA GLU A 34 36.11 1.03 15.40
C GLU A 34 36.91 1.15 16.70
N ARG A 35 36.23 1.19 17.86
CA ARG A 35 36.90 1.22 19.17
C ARG A 35 37.71 -0.05 19.43
N VAL A 36 37.11 -1.22 19.21
CA VAL A 36 37.78 -2.52 19.45
C VAL A 36 39.00 -2.68 18.56
N VAL A 37 38.89 -2.31 17.28
CA VAL A 37 40.03 -2.38 16.35
C VAL A 37 41.14 -1.42 16.77
N ARG A 38 40.82 -0.20 17.23
CA ARG A 38 41.81 0.73 17.78
C ARG A 38 42.52 0.18 19.03
N GLU A 39 41.78 -0.38 19.99
CA GLU A 39 42.35 -0.99 21.20
C GLU A 39 43.24 -2.21 20.87
N GLU A 40 42.84 -3.01 19.88
CA GLU A 40 43.62 -4.14 19.40
C GLU A 40 44.93 -3.69 18.73
N ILE A 41 44.91 -2.60 17.95
CA ILE A 41 46.10 -1.99 17.35
C ILE A 41 47.06 -1.51 18.45
N ASP A 42 46.56 -0.75 19.44
CA ASP A 42 47.39 -0.24 20.54
C ASP A 42 48.08 -1.40 21.28
N THR A 43 47.32 -2.46 21.59
CA THR A 43 47.84 -3.64 22.30
C THR A 43 48.84 -4.41 21.44
N ARG A 44 48.55 -4.63 20.16
CA ARG A 44 49.42 -5.36 19.24
C ARG A 44 50.73 -4.61 19.00
N ASN A 45 50.69 -3.30 18.80
CA ASN A 45 51.88 -2.48 18.60
C ASN A 45 52.74 -2.44 19.86
N MET A 46 52.12 -2.24 21.04
CA MET A 46 52.84 -2.27 22.31
C MET A 46 53.53 -3.62 22.54
N ASN A 47 52.84 -4.74 22.32
CA ASN A 47 53.45 -6.07 22.45
C ASN A 47 54.65 -6.28 21.52
N ARG A 48 54.62 -5.72 20.30
CA ARG A 48 55.75 -5.80 19.36
C ARG A 48 56.94 -4.98 19.81
N LEU A 49 56.67 -3.75 20.29
CA LEU A 49 57.68 -2.89 20.89
C LEU A 49 58.32 -3.55 22.12
N ASP A 50 57.51 -4.13 23.00
CA ASP A 50 58.00 -4.89 24.17
C ASP A 50 58.93 -6.03 23.75
N VAL A 51 58.54 -6.87 22.77
CA VAL A 51 59.38 -7.99 22.31
C VAL A 51 60.69 -7.48 21.70
N SER A 52 60.63 -6.42 20.89
CA SER A 52 61.82 -5.86 20.24
C SER A 52 62.76 -5.17 21.23
N MET A 53 62.23 -4.38 22.16
CA MET A 53 63.02 -3.73 23.20
C MET A 53 63.64 -4.76 24.13
N ASN A 54 62.89 -5.78 24.57
CA ASN A 54 63.45 -6.85 25.40
C ASN A 54 64.56 -7.63 24.68
N ARG A 55 64.44 -7.84 23.36
CA ARG A 55 65.52 -8.44 22.56
C ARG A 55 66.75 -7.54 22.51
N LEU A 56 66.57 -6.24 22.25
CA LEU A 56 67.66 -5.27 22.24
C LEU A 56 68.38 -5.20 23.60
N GLU A 57 67.62 -5.14 24.69
CA GLU A 57 68.16 -5.12 26.06
C GLU A 57 68.89 -6.42 26.39
N ALA A 58 68.37 -7.58 25.97
CA ALA A 58 69.04 -8.86 26.16
C ALA A 58 70.38 -8.93 25.40
N ASP A 59 70.41 -8.46 24.14
CA ASP A 59 71.62 -8.40 23.32
C ASP A 59 72.67 -7.45 23.95
N LEU A 60 72.26 -6.25 24.38
CA LEU A 60 73.14 -5.29 25.07
C LEU A 60 73.67 -5.85 26.40
N TRP A 61 72.80 -6.50 27.19
CA TRP A 61 73.19 -7.11 28.45
C TRP A 61 74.19 -8.25 28.24
N GLN A 62 74.00 -9.08 27.21
CA GLN A 62 74.95 -10.13 26.83
C GLN A 62 76.33 -9.53 26.49
N VAL A 63 76.37 -8.39 25.80
CA VAL A 63 77.62 -7.65 25.55
C VAL A 63 78.24 -7.14 26.83
N SER A 64 77.47 -6.46 27.69
CA SER A 64 77.98 -5.98 28.98
C SER A 64 78.54 -7.10 29.86
N GLN A 65 77.85 -8.25 29.96
CA GLN A 65 78.32 -9.41 30.72
C GLN A 65 79.63 -9.97 30.15
N PHE A 66 79.78 -9.97 28.83
CA PHE A 66 81.01 -10.40 28.20
C PHE A 66 82.18 -9.46 28.51
N LEU A 67 81.98 -8.14 28.50
CA LEU A 67 83.03 -7.19 28.87
C LEU A 67 83.47 -7.37 30.32
N VAL A 68 82.51 -7.61 31.23
CA VAL A 68 82.82 -7.93 32.62
C VAL A 68 83.61 -9.24 32.71
N ALA A 69 83.19 -10.29 32.02
CA ALA A 69 83.88 -11.58 31.99
C ALA A 69 85.31 -11.46 31.44
N LEU A 70 85.51 -10.72 30.34
CA LEU A 70 86.83 -10.42 29.78
C LEU A 70 87.69 -9.63 30.76
N SER A 71 87.11 -8.64 31.45
CA SER A 71 87.84 -7.79 32.38
C SER A 71 88.38 -8.56 33.59
N ILE A 72 87.77 -9.68 33.97
CA ILE A 72 88.21 -10.55 35.08
C ILE A 72 88.93 -11.82 34.59
N ASP A 73 89.01 -12.06 33.28
CA ASP A 73 89.66 -13.23 32.69
C ASP A 73 91.15 -13.32 33.08
N SER A 74 91.64 -14.54 33.25
CA SER A 74 93.02 -14.77 33.70
C SER A 74 94.06 -14.26 32.70
N ASP A 75 93.78 -14.33 31.40
CA ASP A 75 94.71 -13.89 30.36
C ASP A 75 94.71 -12.37 30.24
N THR A 76 93.52 -11.73 30.31
CA THR A 76 93.42 -10.26 30.41
C THR A 76 94.16 -9.73 31.64
N ASN A 77 94.09 -10.44 32.78
CA ASN A 77 94.84 -10.06 33.97
C ASN A 77 96.36 -10.16 33.80
N ARG A 78 96.86 -11.11 33.01
CA ARG A 78 98.28 -11.23 32.70
C ARG A 78 98.80 -10.06 31.84
N LEU A 79 97.94 -9.40 31.05
CA LEU A 79 98.31 -8.21 30.27
C LEU A 79 98.77 -7.04 31.16
N ARG A 80 98.36 -7.00 32.43
CA ARG A 80 98.77 -5.93 33.38
C ARG A 80 100.28 -5.85 33.55
N ASN A 81 100.94 -7.00 33.48
CA ASN A 81 102.37 -7.16 33.70
C ASN A 81 103.07 -7.67 32.45
N ILE A 82 102.56 -7.32 31.25
CA ILE A 82 103.09 -7.85 29.99
C ILE A 82 104.58 -7.55 29.80
N ASP A 83 105.08 -6.43 30.35
CA ASP A 83 106.50 -6.06 30.30
C ASP A 83 107.40 -6.97 31.13
N LEU A 84 106.83 -7.76 32.04
CA LEU A 84 107.55 -8.76 32.82
C LEU A 84 107.60 -10.14 32.13
N LEU A 85 106.85 -10.33 31.05
CA LEU A 85 106.81 -11.58 30.29
C LEU A 85 107.95 -11.65 29.27
N SER A 86 108.34 -12.86 28.86
CA SER A 86 109.27 -13.00 27.75
C SER A 86 108.62 -12.50 26.44
N PRO A 87 109.40 -12.03 25.45
CA PRO A 87 108.84 -11.60 24.17
C PRO A 87 107.96 -12.65 23.50
N TYR A 88 108.31 -13.94 23.63
CA TYR A 88 107.52 -15.04 23.12
C TYR A 88 106.19 -15.18 23.85
N ASP A 89 106.21 -15.26 25.20
CA ASP A 89 104.98 -15.41 26.00
C ASP A 89 104.04 -14.21 25.85
N SER A 90 104.59 -13.02 25.59
CA SER A 90 103.82 -11.80 25.34
C SER A 90 103.06 -11.82 24.02
N ILE A 91 103.63 -12.46 22.97
CA ILE A 91 102.99 -12.61 21.65
C ILE A 91 101.96 -13.72 21.70
N GLU A 92 102.27 -14.84 22.36
CA GLU A 92 101.33 -15.96 22.57
C GLU A 92 100.07 -15.49 23.32
N LEU A 93 100.25 -14.79 24.45
CA LEU A 93 99.13 -14.23 25.23
C LEU A 93 98.27 -13.25 24.42
N GLN A 94 98.88 -12.40 23.61
CA GLN A 94 98.16 -11.49 22.73
C GLN A 94 97.36 -12.24 21.65
N GLY A 95 97.94 -13.31 21.08
CA GLY A 95 97.26 -14.18 20.12
C GLY A 95 96.05 -14.87 20.71
N ASP A 96 96.19 -15.45 21.91
CA ASP A 96 95.10 -16.13 22.63
C ASP A 96 93.94 -15.17 22.92
N ILE A 97 94.24 -13.96 23.39
CA ILE A 97 93.22 -12.95 23.67
C ILE A 97 92.57 -12.46 22.37
N GLN A 98 93.34 -12.22 21.32
CA GLN A 98 92.80 -11.82 20.01
C GLN A 98 91.86 -12.89 19.45
N GLU A 99 92.20 -14.18 19.56
CA GLU A 99 91.34 -15.28 19.14
C GLU A 99 90.03 -15.30 19.96
N LYS A 100 90.11 -15.12 21.29
CA LYS A 100 88.92 -15.01 22.15
C LYS A 100 88.02 -13.84 21.73
N LEU A 101 88.60 -12.67 21.44
CA LEU A 101 87.85 -11.49 21.00
C LEU A 101 87.12 -11.75 19.67
N LEU A 102 87.81 -12.36 18.69
CA LEU A 102 87.23 -12.70 17.39
C LEU A 102 86.12 -13.76 17.50
N LEU A 103 86.31 -14.79 18.33
CA LEU A 103 85.29 -15.81 18.58
C LEU A 103 84.03 -15.18 19.15
N TYR A 104 84.17 -14.25 20.09
CA TYR A 104 83.01 -13.56 20.65
C TYR A 104 82.30 -12.70 19.61
N GLN A 105 83.05 -11.92 18.82
CA GLN A 105 82.46 -11.11 17.75
C GLN A 105 81.63 -11.97 16.78
N GLN A 106 82.06 -13.20 16.50
CA GLN A 106 81.31 -14.15 15.66
C GLN A 106 80.08 -14.77 16.35
N LEU A 107 80.10 -14.90 17.67
CA LEU A 107 79.00 -15.47 18.47
C LEU A 107 77.95 -14.43 18.89
N SER A 108 78.31 -13.16 18.88
CA SER A 108 77.39 -12.08 19.20
C SER A 108 76.31 -11.94 18.12
N THR A 109 75.05 -11.90 18.55
CA THR A 109 73.88 -11.56 17.71
C THR A 109 73.91 -10.10 17.26
N PHE A 110 74.71 -9.28 17.95
CA PHE A 110 74.85 -7.85 17.71
C PHE A 110 76.27 -7.54 17.22
N LEU A 111 76.40 -6.74 16.16
CA LEU A 111 77.70 -6.35 15.61
C LEU A 111 78.43 -5.44 16.62
N VAL A 112 79.29 -6.04 17.41
CA VAL A 112 80.10 -5.39 18.44
C VAL A 112 81.57 -5.51 18.11
N ASP A 113 82.28 -4.41 18.25
CA ASP A 113 83.72 -4.37 18.22
C ASP A 113 84.27 -4.21 19.64
N VAL A 114 85.32 -4.96 19.96
CA VAL A 114 85.90 -4.98 21.31
C VAL A 114 87.37 -4.59 21.22
N THR A 115 87.77 -3.64 22.08
CA THR A 115 89.16 -3.18 22.20
C THR A 115 89.62 -3.30 23.64
N ILE A 116 90.80 -3.88 23.83
CA ILE A 116 91.48 -3.97 25.12
C ILE A 116 92.69 -3.03 25.09
N PHE A 117 92.69 -2.04 25.97
CA PHE A 117 93.79 -1.09 26.12
C PHE A 117 94.73 -1.51 27.24
N PHE A 118 96.03 -1.47 26.96
CA PHE A 118 97.06 -1.91 27.89
C PHE A 118 97.35 -0.84 28.93
N PRO A 119 97.94 -1.18 30.08
CA PRO A 119 98.31 -0.21 31.12
C PRO A 119 99.32 0.85 30.66
N ASP A 120 100.16 0.53 29.68
CA ASP A 120 101.24 1.39 29.19
C ASP A 120 100.76 2.59 28.36
N GLY A 121 99.50 2.56 27.91
CA GLY A 121 98.88 3.62 27.11
C GLY A 121 99.26 3.61 25.63
N GLU A 122 100.18 2.75 25.19
CA GLU A 122 100.65 2.68 23.80
C GLU A 122 100.13 1.43 23.07
N ARG A 123 99.94 0.30 23.77
CA ARG A 123 99.50 -0.96 23.17
C ARG A 123 98.00 -1.18 23.33
N GLN A 124 97.41 -1.85 22.34
CA GLN A 124 96.03 -2.29 22.34
C GLN A 124 95.83 -3.55 21.51
N LEU A 125 94.81 -4.31 21.85
CA LEU A 125 94.27 -5.42 21.06
C LEU A 125 92.85 -5.05 20.65
N SER A 126 92.52 -5.13 19.36
CA SER A 126 91.21 -4.70 18.86
C SER A 126 90.70 -5.68 17.83
N THR A 127 89.39 -5.88 17.79
CA THR A 127 88.71 -6.55 16.68
C THR A 127 88.58 -5.64 15.44
N MET A 128 88.82 -4.33 15.60
CA MET A 128 88.66 -3.34 14.55
C MET A 128 89.89 -3.27 13.64
N MET A 129 89.66 -3.05 12.34
CA MET A 129 90.73 -2.88 11.36
C MET A 129 91.54 -1.59 11.56
N LYS A 130 90.89 -0.53 12.05
CA LYS A 130 91.53 0.68 12.55
C LYS A 130 91.19 0.77 14.03
N SER A 131 92.20 0.73 14.88
CA SER A 131 91.97 0.66 16.31
C SER A 131 91.84 2.07 16.91
N PRO A 132 90.91 2.28 17.85
CA PRO A 132 90.65 3.61 18.38
C PRO A 132 91.72 4.06 19.36
N GLU A 133 91.85 5.37 19.58
CA GLU A 133 92.73 5.87 20.63
C GLU A 133 92.21 5.50 22.02
N ARG A 134 93.09 5.52 23.03
CA ARG A 134 92.69 5.25 24.41
C ARG A 134 91.67 6.31 24.88
N PRO A 135 90.54 5.92 25.50
CA PRO A 135 89.54 6.86 25.96
C PRO A 135 90.06 7.73 27.12
N GLU A 136 89.81 9.05 27.05
CA GLU A 136 90.11 9.98 28.15
C GLU A 136 89.08 9.87 29.29
N THR A 137 87.83 9.57 28.95
CA THR A 137 86.72 9.40 29.90
C THR A 137 86.10 8.02 29.77
N LEU A 138 85.92 7.33 30.90
CA LEU A 138 85.30 6.00 30.93
C LEU A 138 83.79 6.11 31.12
N SER A 139 83.07 5.37 30.29
CA SER A 139 81.61 5.24 30.34
C SER A 139 81.22 3.87 30.92
N PRO A 140 80.83 3.76 32.20
CA PRO A 140 80.47 2.47 32.80
C PRO A 140 79.14 1.92 32.27
N SER A 141 78.27 2.79 31.77
CA SER A 141 77.03 2.46 31.06
C SER A 141 77.17 2.77 29.56
N TRP A 142 76.31 2.18 28.74
CA TRP A 142 76.25 2.49 27.32
C TRP A 142 76.03 4.00 27.11
N THR A 143 76.94 4.62 26.37
CA THR A 143 76.90 6.06 26.08
C THR A 143 76.96 6.25 24.57
N TYR A 144 76.08 7.10 24.04
CA TYR A 144 76.09 7.45 22.62
C TYR A 144 77.16 8.50 22.30
N ILE A 145 77.95 8.23 21.26
CA ILE A 145 78.95 9.15 20.71
C ILE A 145 78.52 9.53 19.29
N ALA A 146 78.27 10.81 19.08
CA ALA A 146 77.86 11.36 17.79
C ALA A 146 79.05 11.45 16.81
N ASP A 147 78.73 11.56 15.53
CA ASP A 147 79.70 11.72 14.45
C ASP A 147 80.63 12.94 14.69
N GLY A 148 81.91 12.79 14.35
CA GLY A 148 82.96 13.79 14.52
C GLY A 148 83.36 14.12 15.96
N LYS A 149 82.75 13.48 16.97
CA LYS A 149 83.09 13.64 18.40
C LYS A 149 83.81 12.45 19.02
N GLY A 150 83.94 11.35 18.28
CA GLY A 150 84.67 10.16 18.70
C GLY A 150 86.18 10.28 18.52
N ASN A 151 86.91 9.35 19.13
CA ASN A 151 88.36 9.24 19.00
C ASN A 151 88.79 8.30 17.84
N ASP A 152 87.84 7.87 17.01
CA ASP A 152 88.07 7.19 15.73
C ASP A 152 86.84 7.24 14.81
N SER A 153 87.10 7.42 13.51
CA SER A 153 86.18 7.37 12.36
C SER A 153 84.95 8.31 12.41
N ASP A 154 84.53 8.81 11.24
CA ASP A 154 83.36 9.68 11.07
C ASP A 154 82.03 8.89 11.15
N ARG A 155 81.85 8.06 12.19
CA ARG A 155 80.64 7.25 12.39
C ARG A 155 80.15 7.28 13.83
N PRO A 156 78.84 7.41 14.08
CA PRO A 156 78.29 7.38 15.43
C PRO A 156 78.18 5.96 15.99
N TYR A 157 78.43 5.80 17.29
CA TYR A 157 78.41 4.51 17.98
C TYR A 157 78.01 4.64 19.44
N PHE A 158 77.57 3.54 20.04
CA PHE A 158 77.42 3.38 21.48
C PHE A 158 78.67 2.71 22.05
N VAL A 159 79.15 3.21 23.18
CA VAL A 159 80.35 2.69 23.83
C VAL A 159 80.08 2.36 25.30
N GLN A 160 80.68 1.27 25.76
CA GLN A 160 80.75 0.92 27.17
C GLN A 160 82.17 0.52 27.52
N HIS A 161 82.63 0.97 28.68
CA HIS A 161 83.94 0.67 29.24
C HIS A 161 83.79 -0.12 30.53
N VAL A 162 84.53 -1.22 30.62
CA VAL A 162 84.71 -1.97 31.85
C VAL A 162 86.18 -1.91 32.24
N LYS A 163 86.41 -1.54 33.50
CA LYS A 163 87.72 -1.51 34.12
C LYS A 163 87.66 -2.37 35.38
N ASP A 164 88.56 -3.34 35.51
CA ASP A 164 88.61 -4.19 36.69
C ASP A 164 89.06 -3.39 37.92
N SER A 165 88.27 -3.52 39.01
CA SER A 165 88.40 -2.81 40.28
C SER A 165 88.91 -3.70 41.42
N ILE A 166 89.14 -5.00 41.21
CA ILE A 166 89.10 -5.95 42.33
C ILE A 166 90.33 -5.87 43.26
N THR A 167 91.47 -5.31 42.84
CA THR A 167 92.64 -5.16 43.75
C THR A 167 93.60 -4.05 43.31
N HIS A 168 93.77 -3.04 44.20
CA HIS A 168 94.89 -2.07 44.30
C HIS A 168 94.75 -0.61 43.80
N HIS A 169 95.53 0.25 44.48
CA HIS A 169 95.51 1.73 44.56
C HIS A 169 96.17 2.50 43.39
N ASN A 170 96.54 1.86 42.27
CA ASN A 170 97.16 2.57 41.14
C ASN A 170 96.18 2.68 39.97
N GLU A 171 95.51 3.82 39.86
CA GLU A 171 94.55 4.11 38.77
C GLU A 171 95.16 4.03 37.37
N ASN A 172 96.48 4.27 37.26
CA ASN A 172 97.24 4.34 36.01
C ASN A 172 97.68 2.98 35.44
N GLN A 173 97.41 1.85 36.10
CA GLN A 173 97.85 0.52 35.62
C GLN A 173 96.71 -0.45 35.28
N ALA A 174 95.55 0.09 34.95
CA ALA A 174 94.38 -0.73 34.66
C ALA A 174 94.22 -1.03 33.17
N VAL A 175 93.93 -2.30 32.89
CA VAL A 175 93.41 -2.73 31.59
C VAL A 175 91.99 -2.21 31.46
N ILE A 176 91.68 -1.62 30.31
CA ILE A 176 90.34 -1.15 29.97
C ILE A 176 89.82 -2.03 28.85
N VAL A 177 88.66 -2.62 29.05
CA VAL A 177 87.92 -3.33 28.02
C VAL A 177 86.81 -2.41 27.53
N GLU A 178 86.81 -2.13 26.23
CA GLU A 178 85.84 -1.26 25.56
C GLU A 178 85.03 -2.10 24.58
N ALA A 179 83.71 -1.98 24.61
CA ALA A 179 82.84 -2.40 23.51
C ALA A 179 82.32 -1.18 22.76
N ARG A 180 82.31 -1.28 21.44
CA ARG A 180 81.64 -0.33 20.54
C ARG A 180 80.59 -1.04 19.72
N ILE A 181 79.43 -0.42 19.63
CA ILE A 181 78.36 -0.87 18.76
C ILE A 181 77.98 0.31 17.88
N TYR A 182 78.22 0.18 16.59
CA TYR A 182 77.88 1.22 15.64
C TYR A 182 76.37 1.31 15.40
N ILE A 183 75.92 2.50 14.98
CA ILE A 183 74.51 2.77 14.69
C ILE A 183 73.90 1.74 13.73
N GLU A 184 74.66 1.24 12.77
CA GLU A 184 74.24 0.27 11.76
C GLU A 184 73.64 -1.00 12.37
N ALA A 185 74.13 -1.44 13.54
CA ALA A 185 73.57 -2.59 14.26
C ALA A 185 72.14 -2.31 14.77
N PHE A 186 71.92 -1.10 15.30
CA PHE A 186 70.59 -0.64 15.72
C PHE A 186 69.67 -0.42 14.51
N GLN A 187 70.19 0.11 13.41
CA GLN A 187 69.41 0.28 12.18
C GLN A 187 68.96 -1.08 11.60
N HIS A 188 69.79 -2.12 11.70
CA HIS A 188 69.42 -3.47 11.32
C HIS A 188 68.33 -4.04 12.25
N HIS A 189 68.46 -3.87 13.56
CA HIS A 189 67.43 -4.27 14.53
C HIS A 189 66.09 -3.58 14.27
N LEU A 190 66.11 -2.28 13.92
CA LEU A 190 64.91 -1.53 13.54
C LEU A 190 64.29 -2.03 12.23
N ASN A 191 65.10 -2.52 11.29
CA ASN A 191 64.61 -3.05 10.02
C ASN A 191 63.79 -4.34 10.22
N ASP A 192 64.19 -5.21 11.16
CA ASP A 192 63.41 -6.38 11.56
C ASP A 192 62.02 -5.99 12.09
N LEU A 193 61.91 -4.82 12.74
CA LEU A 193 60.63 -4.29 13.22
C LEU A 193 59.81 -3.65 12.09
N ALA A 194 60.46 -2.91 11.19
CA ALA A 194 59.83 -2.21 10.08
C ALA A 194 59.29 -3.16 9.00
N LEU A 195 59.97 -4.26 8.69
CA LEU A 195 59.55 -5.23 7.66
C LEU A 195 58.20 -5.92 7.93
N ALA A 196 57.67 -5.80 9.14
CA ALA A 196 56.43 -6.43 9.57
C ALA A 196 55.19 -5.53 9.46
N ASN A 197 55.30 -4.24 9.09
CA ASN A 197 54.13 -3.37 8.86
C ASN A 197 54.47 -2.08 8.06
N ASP A 198 53.47 -1.38 7.52
CA ASP A 198 53.59 -0.03 6.92
C ASP A 198 53.84 1.10 7.97
N GLY A 199 54.42 0.75 9.12
CA GLY A 199 54.72 1.66 10.22
C GLY A 199 56.16 2.19 10.17
N TYR A 200 56.40 3.33 10.80
CA TYR A 200 57.71 3.96 10.93
C TYR A 200 58.28 3.72 12.32
N SER A 201 59.31 2.90 12.42
CA SER A 201 59.96 2.55 13.68
C SER A 201 61.35 3.17 13.79
N PHE A 202 61.68 3.77 14.92
CA PHE A 202 62.94 4.51 15.11
C PHE A 202 63.33 4.61 16.59
N LEU A 203 64.61 4.87 16.86
CA LEU A 203 65.06 5.26 18.20
C LEU A 203 65.13 6.79 18.30
N TYR A 204 64.57 7.31 19.38
CA TYR A 204 64.50 8.73 19.70
C TYR A 204 65.32 9.04 20.95
N HIS A 205 66.05 10.16 20.89
CA HIS A 205 66.70 10.77 22.04
C HIS A 205 66.53 12.29 21.97
N PRO A 206 66.22 13.00 23.08
CA PRO A 206 65.89 14.43 23.04
C PRO A 206 66.99 15.36 22.52
N HIS A 207 68.25 14.92 22.52
CA HIS A 207 69.42 15.76 22.19
C HIS A 207 70.25 15.21 21.02
N HIS A 208 69.81 14.12 20.39
CA HIS A 208 70.51 13.45 19.30
C HIS A 208 69.58 13.24 18.10
N GLU A 209 70.17 12.95 16.93
CA GLU A 209 69.40 12.64 15.73
C GLU A 209 68.68 11.30 15.85
N LEU A 210 67.56 11.17 15.13
CA LEU A 210 66.77 9.95 15.08
C LEU A 210 67.56 8.81 14.43
N ILE A 211 67.61 7.65 15.08
CA ILE A 211 68.16 6.43 14.46
C ILE A 211 67.03 5.75 13.68
N LYS A 212 67.17 5.69 12.35
CA LYS A 212 66.18 5.14 11.42
C LYS A 212 66.65 3.82 10.81
N PRO A 213 65.75 2.90 10.44
CA PRO A 213 66.11 1.64 9.76
C PRO A 213 66.81 1.88 8.42
N VAL A 214 67.64 0.93 8.00
CA VAL A 214 68.37 1.03 6.72
C VAL A 214 67.41 0.95 5.54
N GLY A 215 67.54 1.86 4.56
CA GLY A 215 66.78 1.80 3.31
C GLY A 215 65.38 2.44 3.35
N THR A 216 65.09 3.28 4.34
CA THR A 216 63.84 4.05 4.36
C THR A 216 63.80 5.06 3.21
N ASN A 217 63.18 4.68 2.09
CA ASN A 217 62.96 5.55 0.93
C ASN A 217 61.70 6.43 1.06
N HIS A 218 60.89 6.21 2.10
CA HIS A 218 59.67 6.99 2.35
C HIS A 218 60.02 8.25 3.15
N GLU A 219 59.48 9.40 2.75
CA GLU A 219 59.57 10.63 3.54
C GLU A 219 59.03 10.37 4.94
N PHE A 220 59.92 10.39 5.92
CA PHE A 220 59.54 10.19 7.32
C PHE A 220 58.59 11.33 7.71
N PRO A 221 57.37 11.06 8.21
CA PRO A 221 56.36 12.09 8.44
C PRO A 221 56.69 13.05 9.59
N LEU A 222 57.81 12.82 10.28
CA LEU A 222 58.25 13.62 11.42
C LEU A 222 59.38 14.57 11.01
N ASP A 223 59.13 15.88 11.19
CA ASP A 223 60.14 16.93 11.08
C ASP A 223 61.21 16.81 12.16
N TYR A 224 62.35 17.47 11.94
CA TYR A 224 63.49 17.54 12.86
C TYR A 224 63.16 18.10 14.26
N ASN A 225 62.00 18.75 14.42
CA ASN A 225 61.52 19.35 15.66
C ASN A 225 60.52 18.48 16.45
N PHE A 226 60.36 17.20 16.09
CA PHE A 226 59.50 16.30 16.85
C PHE A 226 60.05 16.09 18.27
N SER A 227 59.35 16.61 19.28
CA SER A 227 59.65 16.37 20.68
C SER A 227 58.60 15.45 21.30
N LEU A 228 59.01 14.24 21.68
CA LEU A 228 58.15 13.33 22.43
C LEU A 228 58.04 13.83 23.88
N GLN A 229 56.85 14.23 24.32
CA GLN A 229 56.58 14.59 25.71
C GLN A 229 56.36 13.32 26.54
N LEU A 230 57.46 12.69 26.95
CA LEU A 230 57.41 11.53 27.85
C LEU A 230 56.88 12.01 29.22
N ASN A 231 55.63 11.71 29.56
CA ASN A 231 54.99 12.08 30.83
C ASN A 231 55.52 11.24 32.02
N ASN A 232 56.84 11.08 32.16
CA ASN A 232 57.51 10.21 33.13
C ASN A 232 57.12 8.71 33.05
N GLU A 233 56.38 8.30 32.02
CA GLU A 233 56.03 6.90 31.79
C GLU A 233 57.07 6.25 30.88
N GLU A 234 57.58 5.08 31.27
CA GLU A 234 58.57 4.30 30.49
C GLU A 234 57.99 3.65 29.23
N ARG A 235 56.66 3.68 29.07
CA ARG A 235 55.97 3.22 27.87
C ARG A 235 54.62 3.90 27.74
N GLY A 236 54.11 4.03 26.52
CA GLY A 236 52.80 4.62 26.28
C GLY A 236 52.38 4.56 24.82
N THR A 237 51.11 4.88 24.60
CA THR A 237 50.55 5.06 23.26
C THR A 237 49.84 6.41 23.21
N GLU A 238 50.28 7.27 22.29
CA GLU A 238 49.70 8.56 22.01
C GLU A 238 49.14 8.62 20.60
N ARG A 239 48.20 9.53 20.38
CA ARG A 239 47.62 9.75 19.06
C ARG A 239 47.72 11.22 18.71
N PHE A 240 48.09 11.50 17.48
CA PHE A 240 48.14 12.85 16.96
C PHE A 240 47.79 12.83 15.48
N THR A 241 47.34 13.99 14.99
CA THR A 241 47.05 14.19 13.58
C THR A 241 48.20 14.95 12.96
N LEU A 242 48.77 14.44 11.87
CA LEU A 242 49.85 15.09 11.15
C LEU A 242 49.39 15.32 9.70
N GLY A 243 49.19 16.58 9.34
CA GLY A 243 48.56 16.94 8.07
C GLY A 243 47.06 16.60 8.06
N GLN A 244 46.66 15.66 7.20
CA GLN A 244 45.28 15.14 7.11
C GLN A 244 45.11 13.76 7.77
N ASP A 245 46.21 13.12 8.18
CA ASP A 245 46.21 11.72 8.55
C ASP A 245 46.35 11.58 10.07
N ASP A 246 45.54 10.70 10.66
CA ASP A 246 45.63 10.36 12.08
C ASP A 246 46.70 9.27 12.25
N TYR A 247 47.61 9.47 13.21
CA TYR A 247 48.65 8.52 13.56
C TYR A 247 48.51 8.03 15.00
N THR A 248 48.87 6.77 15.22
CA THR A 248 49.12 6.20 16.54
C THR A 248 50.62 6.04 16.73
N LEU A 249 51.15 6.65 17.78
CA LEU A 249 52.53 6.52 18.21
C LEU A 249 52.57 5.67 19.48
N SER A 250 53.30 4.57 19.43
CA SER A 250 53.61 3.76 20.60
C SER A 250 55.09 3.90 20.93
N TYR A 251 55.44 3.97 22.20
CA TYR A 251 56.83 4.13 22.64
C TYR A 251 57.17 3.28 23.85
N ILE A 252 58.44 2.91 23.96
CA ILE A 252 59.04 2.23 25.12
C ILE A 252 60.49 2.71 25.34
N SER A 253 60.83 3.06 26.57
CA SER A 253 62.15 3.54 26.97
C SER A 253 63.11 2.37 27.23
N SER A 254 64.34 2.49 26.75
CA SER A 254 65.44 1.58 27.05
C SER A 254 66.03 1.89 28.42
N THR A 255 66.25 0.85 29.22
CA THR A 255 66.90 0.97 30.53
C THR A 255 68.43 1.01 30.41
N SER A 256 69.00 0.45 29.34
CA SER A 256 70.45 0.41 29.12
C SER A 256 71.02 1.61 28.36
N LEU A 257 70.27 2.20 27.41
CA LEU A 257 70.80 3.21 26.48
C LEU A 257 70.43 4.66 26.82
N ASP A 258 69.37 4.89 27.61
CA ASP A 258 68.69 6.20 27.74
C ASP A 258 68.02 6.69 26.44
N TRP A 259 67.66 5.76 25.54
CA TRP A 259 66.96 6.02 24.28
C TRP A 259 65.55 5.45 24.31
N VAL A 260 64.64 5.98 23.49
CA VAL A 260 63.25 5.53 23.40
C VAL A 260 63.00 4.89 22.04
N LEU A 261 62.50 3.65 22.02
CA LEU A 261 62.02 3.01 20.81
C LEU A 261 60.59 3.44 20.54
N VAL A 262 60.36 3.96 19.34
CA VAL A 262 59.08 4.51 18.90
C VAL A 262 58.61 3.77 17.66
N ASP A 263 57.33 3.45 17.59
CA ASP A 263 56.64 2.91 16.41
C ASP A 263 55.44 3.80 16.07
N LEU A 264 55.40 4.30 14.83
CA LEU A 264 54.40 5.24 14.33
C LEU A 264 53.60 4.60 13.20
N VAL A 265 52.29 4.44 13.39
CA VAL A 265 51.40 3.76 12.43
C VAL A 265 50.28 4.68 11.97
N PRO A 266 50.05 4.84 10.64
CA PRO A 266 48.90 5.58 10.12
C PRO A 266 47.59 4.84 10.40
N LEU A 267 46.63 5.55 10.98
CA LEU A 267 45.34 4.97 11.38
C LEU A 267 44.37 4.85 10.20
N GLU A 268 44.53 5.69 9.18
CA GLU A 268 43.66 5.70 8.00
C GLU A 268 43.76 4.39 7.21
N ASP A 269 44.97 3.87 6.98
CA ASP A 269 45.17 2.62 6.25
C ASP A 269 44.48 1.43 6.96
N VAL A 270 44.57 1.42 8.29
CA VAL A 270 44.03 0.32 9.11
C VAL A 270 42.51 0.44 9.32
N LEU A 271 41.96 1.65 9.42
CA LEU A 271 40.52 1.90 9.61
C LEU A 271 39.74 2.10 8.30
N SER A 272 40.42 2.26 7.16
CA SER A 272 39.79 2.45 5.84
C SER A 272 38.75 1.37 5.47
N PRO A 273 38.91 0.08 5.83
CA PRO A 273 37.89 -0.93 5.52
C PRO A 273 36.59 -0.67 6.29
N ILE A 274 36.68 -0.16 7.53
CA ILE A 274 35.53 0.17 8.37
C ILE A 274 34.81 1.41 7.80
N ALA A 275 35.55 2.44 7.41
CA ALA A 275 34.99 3.64 6.79
C ALA A 275 34.30 3.36 5.44
N THR A 276 34.87 2.46 4.63
CA THR A 276 34.28 2.03 3.36
C THR A 276 32.98 1.26 3.60
N THR A 277 32.97 0.33 4.56
CA THR A 277 31.77 -0.43 4.94
C THR A 277 30.64 0.47 5.42
N ARG A 278 30.97 1.50 6.22
CA ARG A 278 30.02 2.55 6.66
C ARG A 278 29.33 3.23 5.48
N THR A 279 30.10 3.59 4.46
CA THR A 279 29.58 4.29 3.27
C THR A 279 28.63 3.39 2.46
N TRP A 280 29.00 2.14 2.23
CA TRP A 280 28.14 1.18 1.53
C TRP A 280 26.83 0.89 2.29
N PHE A 281 26.88 0.83 3.63
CA PHE A 281 25.67 0.65 4.43
C PHE A 281 24.69 1.82 4.27
N TYR A 282 25.14 3.06 4.39
CA TYR A 282 24.25 4.21 4.21
C TYR A 282 23.76 4.35 2.76
N ALA A 283 24.60 4.03 1.77
CA ALA A 283 24.21 4.02 0.37
C ALA A 283 23.10 2.98 0.09
N THR A 284 23.26 1.75 0.57
CA THR A 284 22.24 0.69 0.42
C THR A 284 20.96 1.02 1.20
N GLY A 285 21.08 1.58 2.41
CA GLY A 285 19.94 2.08 3.18
C GLY A 285 19.15 3.17 2.44
N LEU A 286 19.84 4.12 1.79
CA LEU A 286 19.21 5.15 0.97
C LEU A 286 18.47 4.54 -0.22
N VAL A 287 19.09 3.59 -0.93
CA VAL A 287 18.45 2.90 -2.06
C VAL A 287 17.20 2.14 -1.61
N LEU A 288 17.25 1.41 -0.49
CA LEU A 288 16.09 0.70 0.06
C LEU A 288 14.96 1.66 0.47
N LEU A 289 15.31 2.82 1.02
CA LEU A 289 14.34 3.86 1.36
C LEU A 289 13.65 4.42 0.11
N LEU A 290 14.42 4.71 -0.94
CA LEU A 290 13.87 5.17 -2.22
C LEU A 290 12.97 4.10 -2.86
N LEU A 291 13.40 2.83 -2.86
CA LEU A 291 12.58 1.71 -3.33
C LEU A 291 11.29 1.57 -2.52
N GLY A 292 11.35 1.71 -1.20
CA GLY A 292 10.18 1.69 -0.32
C GLY A 292 9.20 2.82 -0.63
N VAL A 293 9.69 4.04 -0.85
CA VAL A 293 8.85 5.19 -1.25
C VAL A 293 8.24 4.97 -2.63
N ALA A 294 9.02 4.47 -3.60
CA ALA A 294 8.53 4.15 -4.94
C ALA A 294 7.45 3.05 -4.90
N ALA A 295 7.65 1.99 -4.11
CA ALA A 295 6.66 0.94 -3.89
C ALA A 295 5.38 1.49 -3.24
N ALA A 296 5.51 2.33 -2.20
CA ALA A 296 4.36 2.97 -1.56
C ALA A 296 3.59 3.88 -2.52
N TRP A 297 4.30 4.60 -3.40
CA TRP A 297 3.70 5.45 -4.44
C TRP A 297 2.93 4.60 -5.45
N LEU A 298 3.56 3.54 -5.96
CA LEU A 298 2.97 2.62 -6.93
C LEU A 298 1.72 1.93 -6.37
N LEU A 299 1.77 1.41 -5.13
CA LEU A 299 0.59 0.84 -4.46
C LEU A 299 -0.54 1.87 -4.30
N ASN A 300 -0.20 3.13 -4.01
CA ASN A 300 -1.19 4.18 -3.86
C ASN A 300 -1.89 4.53 -5.19
N THR A 301 -1.12 4.66 -6.28
CA THR A 301 -1.68 5.03 -7.59
C THR A 301 -2.31 3.85 -8.32
N GLN A 302 -1.76 2.64 -8.20
CA GLN A 302 -2.25 1.47 -8.94
C GLN A 302 -3.33 0.68 -8.22
N LEU A 303 -3.39 0.68 -6.88
CA LEU A 303 -4.38 -0.10 -6.13
C LEU A 303 -5.36 0.78 -5.34
N LEU A 304 -4.85 1.65 -4.47
CA LEU A 304 -5.69 2.34 -3.49
C LEU A 304 -6.61 3.39 -4.13
N GLN A 305 -6.11 4.15 -5.11
CA GLN A 305 -6.91 5.14 -5.83
C GLN A 305 -8.07 4.50 -6.63
N PRO A 306 -7.84 3.51 -7.52
CA PRO A 306 -8.92 2.84 -8.25
C PRO A 306 -9.99 2.22 -7.34
N ILE A 307 -9.59 1.59 -6.23
CA ILE A 307 -10.52 1.05 -5.23
C ILE A 307 -11.37 2.17 -4.61
N GLY A 308 -10.75 3.32 -4.32
CA GLY A 308 -11.45 4.51 -3.82
C GLY A 308 -12.52 4.99 -4.80
N THR A 309 -12.16 5.14 -6.09
CA THR A 309 -13.07 5.55 -7.16
C THR A 309 -14.25 4.58 -7.31
N LEU A 310 -13.98 3.27 -7.31
CA LEU A 310 -15.01 2.23 -7.38
C LEU A 310 -15.97 2.32 -6.18
N LYS A 311 -15.44 2.44 -4.96
CA LYS A 311 -16.24 2.56 -3.74
C LYS A 311 -17.11 3.83 -3.78
N ASP A 312 -16.57 4.96 -4.21
CA ASP A 312 -17.33 6.21 -4.31
C ASP A 312 -18.42 6.12 -5.40
N ALA A 313 -18.13 5.54 -6.56
CA ALA A 313 -19.12 5.34 -7.63
C ALA A 313 -20.31 4.47 -7.19
N ILE A 314 -20.04 3.35 -6.48
CA ILE A 314 -21.09 2.48 -5.92
C ILE A 314 -21.96 3.26 -4.92
N LEU A 315 -21.34 4.07 -4.05
CA LEU A 315 -22.07 4.86 -3.07
C LEU A 315 -22.92 5.96 -3.72
N HIS A 316 -22.43 6.60 -4.77
CA HIS A 316 -23.21 7.57 -5.56
C HIS A 316 -24.39 6.91 -6.26
N PHE A 317 -24.18 5.75 -6.88
CA PHE A 317 -25.24 4.97 -7.52
C PHE A 317 -26.32 4.54 -6.53
N LYS A 318 -25.94 4.04 -5.35
CA LYS A 318 -26.87 3.68 -4.26
C LYS A 318 -27.72 4.86 -3.78
N ARG A 319 -27.22 6.09 -3.86
CA ARG A 319 -27.94 7.32 -3.47
C ARG A 319 -28.90 7.84 -4.54
N GLY A 320 -29.06 7.14 -5.66
CA GLY A 320 -29.99 7.51 -6.73
C GLY A 320 -29.35 8.26 -7.91
N HIS A 321 -28.02 8.43 -7.92
CA HIS A 321 -27.32 8.99 -9.07
C HIS A 321 -27.02 7.90 -10.12
N TYR A 322 -28.07 7.38 -10.77
CA TYR A 322 -27.98 6.23 -11.69
C TYR A 322 -27.18 6.51 -12.98
N TYR A 323 -26.95 7.79 -13.31
CA TYR A 323 -26.10 8.22 -14.42
C TYR A 323 -24.58 8.15 -14.11
N THR A 324 -24.19 7.72 -12.90
CA THR A 324 -22.78 7.64 -12.51
C THR A 324 -22.05 6.64 -13.40
N ARG A 325 -20.98 7.07 -14.08
CA ARG A 325 -20.08 6.20 -14.86
C ARG A 325 -18.64 6.45 -14.44
N MET A 326 -17.84 5.39 -14.45
CA MET A 326 -16.42 5.46 -14.16
C MET A 326 -15.61 5.48 -15.45
N ALA A 327 -14.53 6.26 -15.45
CA ALA A 327 -13.50 6.15 -16.49
C ALA A 327 -12.81 4.78 -16.36
N VAL A 328 -12.70 4.05 -17.47
CA VAL A 328 -12.08 2.72 -17.50
C VAL A 328 -10.56 2.90 -17.62
N PRO A 329 -9.76 2.50 -16.61
CA PRO A 329 -8.31 2.58 -16.69
C PRO A 329 -7.74 1.50 -17.61
N ASP A 330 -6.50 1.67 -18.10
CA ASP A 330 -5.82 0.68 -18.94
C ASP A 330 -5.47 -0.63 -18.20
N GLN A 331 -5.46 -0.60 -16.86
CA GLN A 331 -5.12 -1.75 -16.02
C GLN A 331 -6.22 -2.82 -16.12
N LYS A 332 -5.86 -4.01 -16.60
CA LYS A 332 -6.80 -5.06 -16.99
C LYS A 332 -7.80 -5.43 -15.88
N GLU A 333 -7.33 -5.60 -14.65
CA GLU A 333 -8.17 -6.02 -13.51
C GLU A 333 -9.23 -4.97 -13.15
N PHE A 334 -8.83 -3.70 -13.07
CA PHE A 334 -9.76 -2.60 -12.78
C PHE A 334 -10.60 -2.22 -13.99
N ALA A 335 -10.09 -2.40 -15.21
CA ALA A 335 -10.85 -2.20 -16.44
C ALA A 335 -12.09 -3.10 -16.46
N ILE A 336 -11.90 -4.39 -16.14
CA ILE A 336 -12.99 -5.37 -16.07
C ILE A 336 -14.02 -4.95 -15.01
N ALA A 337 -13.57 -4.59 -13.80
CA ALA A 337 -14.48 -4.23 -12.71
C ALA A 337 -15.25 -2.92 -12.99
N MET A 338 -14.57 -1.89 -13.50
CA MET A 338 -15.19 -0.59 -13.78
C MET A 338 -16.10 -0.63 -15.02
N SER A 339 -15.70 -1.36 -16.07
CA SER A 339 -16.57 -1.61 -17.22
C SER A 339 -17.80 -2.40 -16.81
N GLY A 340 -17.64 -3.50 -16.06
CA GLY A 340 -18.77 -4.29 -15.59
C GLY A 340 -19.74 -3.49 -14.70
N PHE A 341 -19.23 -2.56 -13.89
CA PHE A 341 -20.09 -1.61 -13.17
C PHE A 341 -20.85 -0.69 -14.13
N ASN A 342 -20.19 -0.12 -15.14
CA ASN A 342 -20.85 0.74 -16.13
C ASN A 342 -21.95 -0.03 -16.89
N ASP A 343 -21.69 -1.28 -17.28
CA ASP A 343 -22.67 -2.15 -17.96
C ASP A 343 -23.89 -2.42 -17.06
N MET A 344 -23.67 -2.74 -15.78
CA MET A 344 -24.76 -2.90 -14.81
C MET A 344 -25.53 -1.59 -14.60
N ALA A 345 -24.84 -0.45 -14.57
CA ALA A 345 -25.45 0.85 -14.39
C ALA A 345 -26.32 1.24 -15.60
N ASP A 346 -25.89 0.93 -16.83
CA ASP A 346 -26.68 1.09 -18.05
C ASP A 346 -27.91 0.20 -18.03
N GLN A 347 -27.77 -1.10 -17.72
CA GLN A 347 -28.90 -2.03 -17.65
C GLN A 347 -29.96 -1.58 -16.64
N ILE A 348 -29.54 -1.18 -15.43
CA ILE A 348 -30.45 -0.71 -14.40
C ILE A 348 -31.14 0.59 -14.83
N GLN A 349 -30.43 1.50 -15.48
CA GLN A 349 -31.03 2.74 -15.98
C GLN A 349 -32.12 2.44 -17.04
N THR A 350 -31.84 1.57 -18.01
CA THR A 350 -32.83 1.14 -19.01
C THR A 350 -34.04 0.49 -18.35
N LEU A 351 -33.84 -0.41 -17.38
CA LEU A 351 -34.93 -1.03 -16.62
C LEU A 351 -35.79 -0.01 -15.88
N ILE A 352 -35.18 1.02 -15.29
CA ILE A 352 -35.93 2.10 -14.63
C ILE A 352 -36.79 2.85 -15.65
N GLU A 353 -36.22 3.22 -16.81
CA GLU A 353 -36.93 3.93 -17.88
C GLU A 353 -38.11 3.11 -18.42
N GLU A 354 -37.91 1.81 -18.72
CA GLU A 354 -38.96 0.90 -19.19
C GLU A 354 -40.12 0.76 -18.18
N VAL A 355 -39.79 0.57 -16.90
CA VAL A 355 -40.81 0.45 -15.84
C VAL A 355 -41.60 1.76 -15.70
N TYR A 356 -40.95 2.92 -15.83
CA TYR A 356 -41.63 4.20 -15.82
C TYR A 356 -42.54 4.39 -17.04
N GLU A 357 -42.08 4.06 -18.24
CA GLU A 357 -42.90 4.13 -19.45
C GLU A 357 -44.14 3.25 -19.35
N GLU A 358 -43.98 2.00 -18.90
CA GLU A 358 -45.09 1.07 -18.77
C GLU A 358 -46.11 1.54 -17.73
N LYS A 359 -45.63 2.13 -16.62
CA LYS A 359 -46.50 2.73 -15.62
C LYS A 359 -47.30 3.91 -16.19
N ILE A 360 -46.68 4.77 -16.99
CA ILE A 360 -47.37 5.88 -17.66
C ILE A 360 -48.43 5.35 -18.64
N ARG A 361 -48.09 4.35 -19.46
CA ARG A 361 -49.04 3.72 -20.39
C ARG A 361 -50.24 3.11 -19.67
N SER A 362 -50.00 2.39 -18.58
CA SER A 362 -51.06 1.79 -17.75
C SER A 362 -52.00 2.85 -17.14
N GLN A 363 -51.43 3.95 -16.63
CA GLN A 363 -52.21 5.07 -16.11
C GLN A 363 -53.06 5.73 -17.19
N GLN A 364 -52.49 5.95 -18.39
CA GLN A 364 -53.23 6.51 -19.53
C GLN A 364 -54.35 5.59 -20.01
N ALA A 365 -54.12 4.28 -20.06
CA ALA A 365 -55.15 3.30 -20.44
C ALA A 365 -56.31 3.28 -19.44
N THR A 366 -55.99 3.32 -18.14
CA THR A 366 -56.99 3.39 -17.06
C THR A 366 -57.83 4.67 -17.18
N LEU A 367 -57.19 5.82 -17.41
CA LEU A 367 -57.90 7.09 -17.61
C LEU A 367 -58.83 7.05 -18.82
N LYS A 368 -58.39 6.49 -19.95
CA LYS A 368 -59.22 6.35 -21.16
C LYS A 368 -60.43 5.45 -20.91
N LEU A 369 -60.24 4.34 -20.19
CA LEU A 369 -61.33 3.43 -19.82
C LEU A 369 -62.40 4.15 -18.98
N LEU A 370 -61.98 4.94 -17.98
CA LEU A 370 -62.89 5.71 -17.15
C LEU A 370 -63.65 6.78 -17.96
N GLN A 371 -62.97 7.48 -18.88
CA GLN A 371 -63.62 8.49 -19.73
C GLN A 371 -64.69 7.90 -20.66
N ALA A 372 -64.52 6.66 -21.14
CA ALA A 372 -65.47 6.01 -22.04
C ALA A 372 -66.81 5.63 -21.38
N GLN A 373 -66.93 5.66 -20.05
CA GLN A 373 -68.17 5.30 -19.34
C GLN A 373 -69.27 6.38 -19.40
N ILE A 374 -68.98 7.58 -19.89
CA ILE A 374 -69.94 8.68 -20.04
C ILE A 374 -70.26 8.85 -21.54
N ASP A 375 -71.53 8.93 -21.92
CA ASP A 375 -71.95 9.38 -23.26
C ASP A 375 -72.13 10.92 -23.22
N PRO A 376 -71.17 11.70 -23.74
CA PRO A 376 -71.24 13.16 -23.68
C PRO A 376 -72.39 13.70 -24.52
N HIS A 377 -72.72 13.04 -25.63
CA HIS A 377 -73.76 13.49 -26.55
C HIS A 377 -75.15 13.36 -25.91
N PHE A 378 -75.43 12.25 -25.25
CA PHE A 378 -76.68 12.10 -24.48
C PHE A 378 -76.81 13.19 -23.40
N LEU A 379 -75.75 13.44 -22.63
CA LEU A 379 -75.75 14.48 -21.59
C LEU A 379 -76.02 15.88 -22.16
N TYR A 380 -75.33 16.26 -23.24
CA TYR A 380 -75.57 17.57 -23.89
C TYR A 380 -77.01 17.72 -24.37
N ASN A 381 -77.59 16.65 -24.92
CA ASN A 381 -78.98 16.67 -25.40
C ASN A 381 -79.99 16.90 -24.27
N CYS A 382 -79.80 16.26 -23.12
CA CYS A 382 -80.67 16.44 -21.96
C CYS A 382 -80.56 17.85 -21.37
N LEU A 383 -79.35 18.40 -21.26
CA LEU A 383 -79.12 19.78 -20.80
C LEU A 383 -79.75 20.82 -21.76
N PHE A 384 -79.66 20.58 -23.07
CA PHE A 384 -80.27 21.48 -24.06
C PHE A 384 -81.81 21.44 -23.98
N TYR A 385 -82.40 20.28 -23.71
CA TYR A 385 -83.83 20.14 -23.45
C TYR A 385 -84.25 20.92 -22.20
N ILE A 386 -83.55 20.75 -21.07
CA ILE A 386 -83.79 21.50 -19.83
C ILE A 386 -83.78 23.01 -20.11
N LYS A 387 -82.75 23.50 -20.81
CA LYS A 387 -82.63 24.92 -21.19
C LYS A 387 -83.84 25.40 -22.01
N ASN A 388 -84.29 24.61 -22.98
CA ASN A 388 -85.42 24.98 -23.84
C ASN A 388 -86.75 24.96 -23.08
N MET A 389 -86.97 23.99 -22.18
CA MET A 389 -88.17 23.93 -21.35
C MET A 389 -88.24 25.07 -20.33
N ALA A 390 -87.09 25.42 -19.72
CA ALA A 390 -87.00 26.60 -18.86
C ALA A 390 -87.34 27.89 -19.62
N LYS A 391 -86.90 28.03 -20.88
CA LYS A 391 -87.20 29.22 -21.71
C LYS A 391 -88.70 29.40 -21.99
N ILE A 392 -89.47 28.31 -22.04
CA ILE A 392 -90.92 28.35 -22.24
C ILE A 392 -91.71 28.25 -20.92
N ASN A 393 -91.04 28.44 -19.77
CA ASN A 393 -91.62 28.35 -18.43
C ASN A 393 -92.33 27.02 -18.12
N ASN A 394 -91.88 25.91 -18.72
CA ASN A 394 -92.37 24.58 -18.37
C ASN A 394 -91.50 24.01 -17.24
N THR A 395 -91.77 24.46 -16.01
CA THR A 395 -91.04 24.09 -14.80
C THR A 395 -91.12 22.58 -14.51
N ASP A 396 -92.27 21.97 -14.79
CA ASP A 396 -92.51 20.55 -14.51
C ASP A 396 -91.64 19.65 -15.41
N ALA A 397 -91.49 20.02 -16.69
CA ALA A 397 -90.61 19.29 -17.61
C ALA A 397 -89.12 19.47 -17.29
N VAL A 398 -88.74 20.62 -16.70
CA VAL A 398 -87.38 20.87 -16.21
C VAL A 398 -87.07 19.99 -15.00
N GLU A 399 -87.97 19.96 -14.01
CA GLU A 399 -87.81 19.16 -12.81
C GLU A 399 -87.78 17.67 -13.13
N ALA A 400 -88.72 17.18 -13.94
CA ALA A 400 -88.77 15.77 -14.36
C ALA A 400 -87.49 15.34 -15.10
N MET A 401 -87.02 16.16 -16.07
CA MET A 401 -85.79 15.85 -16.79
C MET A 401 -84.56 15.86 -15.87
N ALA A 402 -84.46 16.83 -14.97
CA ALA A 402 -83.33 16.93 -14.04
C ALA A 402 -83.27 15.75 -13.06
N LEU A 403 -84.43 15.32 -12.52
CA LEU A 403 -84.52 14.16 -11.64
C LEU A 403 -84.14 12.86 -12.35
N HIS A 404 -84.76 12.56 -13.50
CA HIS A 404 -84.44 11.35 -14.24
C HIS A 404 -82.97 11.33 -14.71
N LEU A 405 -82.43 12.47 -15.13
CA LEU A 405 -81.02 12.59 -15.54
C LEU A 405 -80.07 12.36 -14.35
N GLY A 406 -80.36 12.95 -13.19
CA GLY A 406 -79.58 12.77 -11.97
C GLY A 406 -79.58 11.32 -11.50
N ASP A 407 -80.74 10.67 -11.46
CA ASP A 407 -80.86 9.27 -11.06
C ASP A 407 -80.19 8.31 -12.05
N TYR A 408 -80.28 8.60 -13.36
CA TYR A 408 -79.60 7.84 -14.42
C TYR A 408 -78.08 7.89 -14.28
N PHE A 409 -77.49 9.08 -14.12
CA PHE A 409 -76.04 9.21 -13.96
C PHE A 409 -75.55 8.68 -12.62
N ARG A 410 -76.28 8.91 -11.52
CA ARG A 410 -75.94 8.35 -10.20
C ARG A 410 -75.74 6.84 -10.29
N TYR A 411 -76.68 6.15 -10.92
CA TYR A 411 -76.60 4.70 -11.11
C TYR A 411 -75.44 4.30 -12.04
N ARG A 412 -75.13 5.03 -13.13
CA ARG A 412 -74.00 4.68 -14.02
C ARG A 412 -72.62 4.93 -13.40
N THR A 413 -72.49 5.90 -12.51
CA THR A 413 -71.20 6.27 -11.88
C THR A 413 -70.91 5.55 -10.57
N GLU A 414 -71.87 4.82 -10.00
CA GLU A 414 -71.64 4.00 -8.80
C GLU A 414 -70.81 2.76 -9.22
N VAL A 415 -69.51 2.73 -8.90
CA VAL A 415 -68.57 1.68 -9.39
C VAL A 415 -68.51 0.46 -8.47
N GLU A 416 -68.93 0.56 -7.20
CA GLU A 416 -68.62 -0.44 -6.16
C GLU A 416 -69.49 -1.71 -6.14
N LYS A 417 -70.52 -1.84 -7.00
CA LYS A 417 -71.41 -3.01 -7.05
C LYS A 417 -71.33 -3.71 -8.40
N GLU A 418 -71.05 -5.01 -8.43
CA GLU A 418 -71.04 -5.82 -9.66
C GLU A 418 -72.44 -6.40 -10.01
N GLU A 419 -73.29 -6.59 -9.01
CA GLU A 419 -74.64 -7.16 -9.13
C GLU A 419 -75.74 -6.18 -8.68
N THR A 420 -76.94 -6.33 -9.24
CA THR A 420 -78.14 -5.52 -8.97
C THR A 420 -79.38 -6.39 -9.11
N THR A 421 -80.56 -5.91 -8.73
CA THR A 421 -81.81 -6.61 -9.01
C THR A 421 -82.41 -6.16 -10.35
N VAL A 422 -83.27 -7.01 -10.95
CA VAL A 422 -84.07 -6.62 -12.12
C VAL A 422 -84.87 -5.34 -11.83
N GLU A 423 -85.38 -5.16 -10.61
CA GLU A 423 -86.09 -3.96 -10.19
C GLU A 423 -85.23 -2.69 -10.32
N GLU A 424 -83.99 -2.72 -9.82
CA GLU A 424 -83.07 -1.58 -9.87
C GLU A 424 -82.65 -1.25 -11.30
N GLU A 425 -82.38 -2.28 -12.11
CA GLU A 425 -82.07 -2.12 -13.53
C GLU A 425 -83.28 -1.57 -14.31
N LEU A 426 -84.51 -1.96 -13.95
CA LEU A 426 -85.73 -1.39 -14.54
C LEU A 426 -85.98 0.05 -14.10
N LYS A 427 -85.61 0.45 -12.87
CA LYS A 427 -85.64 1.86 -12.46
C LYS A 427 -84.71 2.71 -13.32
N LEU A 428 -83.51 2.21 -13.62
CA LEU A 428 -82.58 2.85 -14.55
C LEU A 428 -83.19 2.96 -15.96
N VAL A 429 -83.73 1.86 -16.48
CA VAL A 429 -84.40 1.82 -17.79
C VAL A 429 -85.58 2.79 -17.84
N ASN A 430 -86.37 2.89 -16.76
CA ASN A 430 -87.48 3.82 -16.67
C ASN A 430 -87.00 5.27 -16.72
N ASN A 431 -85.96 5.62 -15.96
CA ASN A 431 -85.37 6.96 -16.01
C ASN A 431 -84.87 7.29 -17.42
N PHE A 432 -84.22 6.34 -18.08
CA PHE A 432 -83.76 6.50 -19.46
C PHE A 432 -84.93 6.69 -20.46
N LEU A 433 -85.97 5.85 -20.39
CA LEU A 433 -87.15 5.95 -21.25
C LEU A 433 -87.97 7.23 -20.98
N ALA A 434 -88.06 7.67 -19.73
CA ALA A 434 -88.70 8.92 -19.35
C ALA A 434 -87.95 10.15 -19.90
N ILE A 435 -86.62 10.15 -19.86
CA ILE A 435 -85.80 11.19 -20.52
C ILE A 435 -86.12 11.23 -22.02
N HIS A 436 -86.20 10.07 -22.68
CA HIS A 436 -86.50 10.02 -24.10
C HIS A 436 -87.94 10.39 -24.44
N SER A 437 -88.93 10.06 -23.60
CA SER A 437 -90.34 10.40 -23.82
C SER A 437 -90.62 11.90 -23.62
N LEU A 438 -89.91 12.55 -22.69
CA LEU A 438 -89.94 14.02 -22.57
C LEU A 438 -89.43 14.70 -23.84
N ARG A 439 -88.43 14.12 -24.51
CA ARG A 439 -87.84 14.68 -25.73
C ARG A 439 -88.63 14.36 -27.01
N LYS A 440 -89.23 13.17 -27.11
CA LYS A 440 -90.00 12.69 -28.28
C LYS A 440 -91.48 12.49 -27.86
N ARG A 441 -92.34 13.43 -28.27
CA ARG A 441 -93.75 13.53 -27.82
C ARG A 441 -94.61 12.29 -28.05
N ASP A 442 -94.25 11.44 -29.01
CA ASP A 442 -95.04 10.26 -29.39
C ASP A 442 -94.38 8.92 -28.99
N LEU A 443 -93.47 8.93 -28.01
CA LEU A 443 -92.91 7.70 -27.42
C LEU A 443 -93.80 7.20 -26.26
N SER A 444 -94.42 6.05 -26.45
CA SER A 444 -95.08 5.29 -25.38
C SER A 444 -94.29 4.06 -24.99
N TYR A 445 -94.26 3.73 -23.70
CA TYR A 445 -93.63 2.51 -23.23
C TYR A 445 -94.42 1.86 -22.10
N SER A 446 -94.29 0.54 -21.97
CA SER A 446 -94.91 -0.25 -20.91
C SER A 446 -93.97 -1.35 -20.43
N MET A 447 -93.90 -1.54 -19.12
CA MET A 447 -93.10 -2.60 -18.49
C MET A 447 -94.04 -3.51 -17.69
N ASN A 448 -94.10 -4.79 -18.05
CA ASN A 448 -94.94 -5.78 -17.38
C ASN A 448 -94.10 -7.00 -17.01
N LEU A 449 -93.69 -7.09 -15.75
CA LEU A 449 -92.91 -8.20 -15.20
C LEU A 449 -93.54 -8.65 -13.89
N PRO A 450 -93.58 -9.97 -13.60
CA PRO A 450 -94.07 -10.48 -12.32
C PRO A 450 -93.13 -10.10 -11.16
N ASP A 451 -93.68 -9.90 -9.97
CA ASP A 451 -92.93 -9.50 -8.77
C ASP A 451 -91.76 -10.45 -8.42
N GLU A 452 -91.93 -11.74 -8.73
CA GLU A 452 -90.90 -12.78 -8.54
C GLU A 452 -89.66 -12.53 -9.41
N LEU A 453 -89.83 -11.92 -10.59
CA LEU A 453 -88.75 -11.60 -11.50
C LEU A 453 -88.04 -10.29 -11.12
N LEU A 454 -88.76 -9.32 -10.56
CA LEU A 454 -88.18 -8.04 -10.11
C LEU A 454 -87.06 -8.23 -9.07
N LYS A 455 -87.17 -9.25 -8.22
CA LYS A 455 -86.19 -9.54 -7.15
C LYS A 455 -84.98 -10.36 -7.61
N GLN A 456 -84.95 -10.81 -8.86
CA GLN A 456 -83.86 -11.66 -9.34
C GLN A 456 -82.54 -10.87 -9.44
N PRO A 457 -81.42 -11.43 -8.96
CA PRO A 457 -80.11 -10.81 -9.11
C PRO A 457 -79.61 -10.96 -10.55
N ILE A 458 -79.22 -9.84 -11.15
CA ILE A 458 -78.63 -9.79 -12.50
C ILE A 458 -77.36 -8.93 -12.49
N PRO A 459 -76.43 -9.16 -13.42
CA PRO A 459 -75.34 -8.21 -13.66
C PRO A 459 -75.89 -6.82 -13.99
N ARG A 460 -75.24 -5.76 -13.50
CA ARG A 460 -75.64 -4.37 -13.79
C ARG A 460 -75.53 -4.00 -15.26
N LEU A 461 -76.35 -3.06 -15.75
CA LEU A 461 -76.30 -2.58 -17.15
C LEU A 461 -76.50 -3.73 -18.15
N LEU A 462 -77.46 -4.61 -17.90
CA LEU A 462 -77.79 -5.77 -18.72
C LEU A 462 -79.03 -5.53 -19.59
N ILE A 463 -80.06 -4.87 -19.04
CA ILE A 463 -81.31 -4.58 -19.76
C ILE A 463 -81.16 -3.24 -20.48
N GLN A 464 -80.49 -2.27 -19.86
CA GLN A 464 -80.29 -0.93 -20.43
C GLN A 464 -79.73 -0.95 -21.87
N PRO A 465 -78.63 -1.67 -22.20
CA PRO A 465 -78.08 -1.62 -23.55
C PRO A 465 -79.05 -2.12 -24.62
N ILE A 466 -79.98 -3.01 -24.25
CA ILE A 466 -81.01 -3.49 -25.18
C ILE A 466 -82.04 -2.40 -25.44
N VAL A 467 -82.46 -1.69 -24.39
CA VAL A 467 -83.41 -0.58 -24.50
C VAL A 467 -82.79 0.61 -25.23
N GLU A 468 -81.51 0.91 -24.99
CA GLU A 468 -80.75 1.91 -25.75
C GLU A 468 -80.72 1.58 -27.24
N ASN A 469 -80.43 0.32 -27.59
CA ASN A 469 -80.47 -0.13 -28.98
C ASN A 469 -81.89 0.02 -29.59
N ALA A 470 -82.94 -0.32 -28.84
CA ALA A 470 -84.32 -0.14 -29.30
C ALA A 470 -84.64 1.33 -29.59
N ILE A 471 -84.19 2.26 -28.73
CA ILE A 471 -84.40 3.70 -28.89
C ILE A 471 -83.57 4.29 -30.05
N VAL A 472 -82.27 4.01 -30.07
CA VAL A 472 -81.31 4.65 -30.98
C VAL A 472 -81.36 4.05 -32.39
N HIS A 473 -81.54 2.73 -32.49
CA HIS A 473 -81.52 2.03 -33.78
C HIS A 473 -82.90 1.52 -34.22
N GLY A 474 -83.80 1.23 -33.27
CA GLY A 474 -85.14 0.73 -33.61
C GLY A 474 -86.10 1.86 -33.99
N ILE A 475 -86.26 2.85 -33.12
CA ILE A 475 -87.35 3.85 -33.23
C ILE A 475 -86.90 5.30 -33.44
N ALA A 476 -85.62 5.55 -33.71
CA ALA A 476 -85.10 6.91 -33.96
C ALA A 476 -85.84 7.60 -35.12
N ASP A 477 -86.01 6.90 -36.24
CA ASP A 477 -86.56 7.42 -37.50
C ASP A 477 -88.05 7.10 -37.74
N VAL A 478 -88.76 6.61 -36.71
CA VAL A 478 -90.21 6.36 -36.82
C VAL A 478 -90.98 7.68 -36.73
N GLU A 479 -91.74 8.00 -37.78
CA GLU A 479 -92.63 9.18 -37.87
C GLU A 479 -93.99 8.97 -37.18
N GLU A 480 -94.42 7.71 -37.02
CA GLU A 480 -95.63 7.32 -36.28
C GLU A 480 -95.38 7.20 -34.75
N ARG A 481 -96.41 6.83 -33.97
CA ARG A 481 -96.31 6.65 -32.52
C ARG A 481 -95.31 5.54 -32.21
N ALA A 482 -94.20 5.87 -31.53
CA ALA A 482 -93.19 4.91 -31.14
C ALA A 482 -93.62 4.14 -29.88
N GLU A 483 -93.47 2.83 -29.88
CA GLU A 483 -93.87 1.94 -28.78
C GLU A 483 -92.72 1.01 -28.39
N ILE A 484 -92.37 1.01 -27.09
CA ILE A 484 -91.45 0.04 -26.50
C ILE A 484 -92.16 -0.76 -25.41
N ARG A 485 -92.16 -2.08 -25.54
CA ARG A 485 -92.77 -2.99 -24.56
C ARG A 485 -91.71 -3.90 -23.94
N ILE A 486 -91.63 -3.88 -22.62
CA ILE A 486 -90.74 -4.75 -21.85
C ILE A 486 -91.62 -5.76 -21.10
N ASP A 487 -91.57 -7.02 -21.50
CA ASP A 487 -92.35 -8.10 -20.88
C ASP A 487 -91.43 -9.13 -20.24
N GLY A 488 -91.77 -9.58 -19.03
CA GLY A 488 -91.05 -10.61 -18.30
C GLY A 488 -91.90 -11.84 -18.03
N VAL A 489 -91.30 -13.03 -18.14
CA VAL A 489 -91.97 -14.30 -17.87
C VAL A 489 -91.03 -15.21 -17.08
N VAL A 490 -91.53 -15.79 -16.00
CA VAL A 490 -90.84 -16.87 -15.27
C VAL A 490 -91.14 -18.20 -15.98
N LEU A 491 -90.10 -18.98 -16.24
CA LEU A 491 -90.17 -20.28 -16.91
C LEU A 491 -89.85 -21.39 -15.88
N GLU A 492 -90.22 -22.64 -16.16
CA GLU A 492 -89.93 -23.78 -15.26
C GLU A 492 -88.43 -23.95 -14.97
N GLU A 493 -87.57 -23.58 -15.93
CA GLU A 493 -86.12 -23.65 -15.83
C GLU A 493 -85.45 -22.28 -16.04
N GLY A 494 -86.01 -21.19 -15.47
CA GLY A 494 -85.36 -19.88 -15.45
C GLY A 494 -86.32 -18.72 -15.71
N TRP A 495 -85.88 -17.72 -16.47
CA TRP A 495 -86.69 -16.55 -16.77
C TRP A 495 -86.35 -15.97 -18.14
N GLN A 496 -87.28 -15.21 -18.69
CA GLN A 496 -87.04 -14.43 -19.90
C GLN A 496 -87.54 -12.99 -19.74
N ILE A 497 -86.77 -12.04 -20.24
CA ILE A 497 -87.14 -10.63 -20.36
C ILE A 497 -87.06 -10.26 -21.83
N SER A 498 -88.14 -9.78 -22.41
CA SER A 498 -88.22 -9.38 -23.82
C SER A 498 -88.43 -7.89 -23.95
N VAL A 499 -87.62 -7.24 -24.79
CA VAL A 499 -87.77 -5.83 -25.17
C VAL A 499 -88.21 -5.82 -26.64
N LYS A 500 -89.40 -5.26 -26.87
CA LYS A 500 -90.05 -5.20 -28.19
C LYS A 500 -90.22 -3.75 -28.60
N ASP A 501 -89.90 -3.45 -29.85
CA ASP A 501 -90.17 -2.15 -30.45
C ASP A 501 -91.08 -2.29 -31.69
N ASN A 502 -91.66 -1.15 -32.10
CA ASN A 502 -92.40 -0.98 -33.35
C ASN A 502 -91.59 -0.20 -34.41
N GLY A 503 -90.26 -0.29 -34.32
CA GLY A 503 -89.30 0.35 -35.20
C GLY A 503 -89.31 -0.14 -36.64
N GLN A 504 -88.28 0.25 -37.39
CA GLN A 504 -88.15 -0.14 -38.80
C GLN A 504 -88.14 -1.68 -38.95
N ALA A 505 -88.90 -2.18 -39.94
CA ALA A 505 -88.98 -3.61 -40.22
C ALA A 505 -87.58 -4.17 -40.53
N VAL A 506 -87.15 -5.13 -39.72
CA VAL A 506 -85.83 -5.75 -39.85
C VAL A 506 -85.92 -6.95 -40.80
N SER A 507 -85.11 -6.96 -41.85
CA SER A 507 -85.09 -8.09 -42.80
C SER A 507 -84.68 -9.41 -42.12
N ALA A 508 -85.17 -10.54 -42.63
CA ALA A 508 -84.76 -11.86 -42.13
C ALA A 508 -83.23 -12.06 -42.22
N GLU A 509 -82.60 -11.51 -43.26
CA GLU A 509 -81.14 -11.53 -43.42
C GLU A 509 -80.41 -10.78 -42.30
N THR A 510 -80.96 -9.66 -41.85
CA THR A 510 -80.39 -8.87 -40.74
C THR A 510 -80.48 -9.63 -39.41
N VAL A 511 -81.61 -10.31 -39.14
CA VAL A 511 -81.76 -11.15 -37.93
C VAL A 511 -80.77 -12.32 -37.95
N THR A 512 -80.62 -13.01 -39.09
CA THR A 512 -79.63 -14.08 -39.25
C THR A 512 -78.20 -13.57 -39.09
N ARG A 513 -77.90 -12.36 -39.59
CA ARG A 513 -76.58 -11.72 -39.42
C ARG A 513 -76.29 -11.41 -37.95
N ILE A 514 -77.28 -10.91 -37.20
CA ILE A 514 -77.12 -10.65 -35.76
C ILE A 514 -76.86 -11.95 -35.00
N HIS A 515 -77.64 -13.02 -35.25
CA HIS A 515 -77.38 -14.33 -34.64
C HIS A 515 -75.98 -14.87 -34.94
N LYS A 516 -75.54 -14.79 -36.20
CA LYS A 516 -74.18 -15.20 -36.60
C LYS A 516 -73.10 -14.38 -35.89
N LEU A 517 -73.34 -13.10 -35.66
CA LEU A 517 -72.41 -12.20 -34.98
C LEU A 517 -72.37 -12.46 -33.47
N LEU A 518 -73.49 -12.81 -32.85
CA LEU A 518 -73.58 -13.18 -31.42
C LEU A 518 -72.78 -14.44 -31.10
N GLU A 519 -72.73 -15.42 -32.03
CA GLU A 519 -71.99 -16.68 -31.86
C GLU A 519 -70.55 -16.63 -32.44
N SER A 520 -70.15 -15.57 -33.15
CA SER A 520 -68.81 -15.47 -33.75
C SER A 520 -67.72 -15.18 -32.71
N GLN A 521 -66.57 -15.85 -32.83
CA GLN A 521 -65.38 -15.62 -31.97
C GLN A 521 -64.52 -14.43 -32.43
N GLU A 522 -64.66 -13.94 -33.66
CA GLU A 522 -63.86 -12.84 -34.21
C GLU A 522 -64.29 -11.46 -33.68
N GLU A 523 -63.32 -10.55 -33.47
CA GLU A 523 -63.56 -9.17 -33.01
C GLU A 523 -64.15 -8.30 -34.14
N ALA A 524 -65.48 -8.20 -34.21
CA ALA A 524 -66.17 -7.28 -35.11
C ALA A 524 -66.39 -5.92 -34.44
N THR A 525 -65.80 -4.87 -35.01
CA THR A 525 -65.60 -3.52 -34.44
C THR A 525 -66.82 -2.60 -34.44
N ASN A 526 -68.05 -3.05 -34.71
CA ASN A 526 -69.20 -2.14 -34.89
C ASN A 526 -70.53 -2.53 -34.21
N HIS A 527 -70.61 -3.60 -33.41
CA HIS A 527 -71.87 -3.99 -32.71
C HIS A 527 -71.61 -4.45 -31.25
N TYR A 528 -71.07 -3.54 -30.43
CA TYR A 528 -70.58 -3.84 -29.07
C TYR A 528 -71.68 -4.15 -28.03
N GLY A 529 -72.89 -3.60 -28.16
CA GLY A 529 -73.91 -3.65 -27.09
C GLY A 529 -74.53 -5.05 -26.86
N LEU A 530 -75.19 -5.61 -27.88
CA LEU A 530 -75.93 -6.88 -27.75
C LEU A 530 -75.03 -8.10 -27.53
N ARG A 531 -73.84 -8.13 -28.15
CA ARG A 531 -72.87 -9.21 -27.96
C ARG A 531 -72.29 -9.21 -26.55
N ASN A 532 -71.97 -8.04 -25.99
CA ASN A 532 -71.52 -7.94 -24.61
C ASN A 532 -72.60 -8.45 -23.64
N VAL A 533 -73.87 -8.09 -23.87
CA VAL A 533 -74.99 -8.61 -23.07
C VAL A 533 -75.14 -10.13 -23.23
N HIS A 534 -75.03 -10.68 -24.44
CA HIS A 534 -75.07 -12.13 -24.70
C HIS A 534 -73.94 -12.89 -23.99
N GLN A 535 -72.71 -12.38 -24.06
CA GLN A 535 -71.57 -13.00 -23.38
C GLN A 535 -71.69 -12.92 -21.86
N ARG A 536 -72.15 -11.78 -21.32
CA ARG A 536 -72.40 -11.63 -19.88
C ARG A 536 -73.48 -12.57 -19.36
N MET A 537 -74.54 -12.78 -20.14
CA MET A 537 -75.57 -13.79 -19.85
C MET A 537 -74.99 -15.20 -19.81
N ARG A 538 -74.14 -15.58 -20.79
CA ARG A 538 -73.51 -16.91 -20.83
C ARG A 538 -72.51 -17.13 -19.71
N ASN A 539 -71.71 -16.11 -19.38
CA ASN A 539 -70.71 -16.19 -18.32
C ASN A 539 -71.37 -16.34 -16.95
N ARG A 540 -72.51 -15.66 -16.71
CA ARG A 540 -73.19 -15.72 -15.41
C ARG A 540 -74.16 -16.89 -15.27
N PHE A 541 -74.92 -17.20 -16.30
CA PHE A 541 -76.05 -18.15 -16.24
C PHE A 541 -75.84 -19.39 -17.12
N GLY A 542 -74.61 -19.64 -17.57
CA GLY A 542 -74.23 -20.81 -18.36
C GLY A 542 -74.51 -20.70 -19.86
N ALA A 543 -73.96 -21.64 -20.63
CA ALA A 543 -73.95 -21.60 -22.10
C ALA A 543 -75.34 -21.68 -22.77
N LYS A 544 -76.38 -22.11 -22.04
CA LYS A 544 -77.78 -22.18 -22.52
C LYS A 544 -78.53 -20.85 -22.38
N SER A 545 -77.96 -19.89 -21.66
CA SER A 545 -78.50 -18.55 -21.44
C SER A 545 -77.92 -17.58 -22.47
N GLY A 546 -78.65 -16.53 -22.86
CA GLY A 546 -78.15 -15.60 -23.86
C GLY A 546 -79.20 -14.61 -24.35
N VAL A 547 -78.83 -13.88 -25.40
CA VAL A 547 -79.72 -12.98 -26.14
C VAL A 547 -80.25 -13.71 -27.38
N VAL A 548 -81.57 -13.68 -27.57
CA VAL A 548 -82.27 -14.19 -28.75
C VAL A 548 -82.97 -13.03 -29.44
N VAL A 549 -82.80 -12.90 -30.75
CA VAL A 549 -83.40 -11.82 -31.54
C VAL A 549 -84.44 -12.39 -32.49
N ASN A 550 -85.66 -11.85 -32.46
CA ASN A 550 -86.80 -12.25 -33.28
C ASN A 550 -87.52 -11.02 -33.84
N TYR A 551 -88.42 -11.25 -34.80
CA TYR A 551 -89.34 -10.21 -35.27
C TYR A 551 -90.40 -9.89 -34.21
N SER A 552 -90.68 -8.60 -33.99
CA SER A 552 -91.73 -8.14 -33.09
C SER A 552 -93.08 -8.12 -33.79
N LYS A 553 -94.13 -8.61 -33.13
CA LYS A 553 -95.51 -8.44 -33.62
C LYS A 553 -95.95 -6.97 -33.69
N LEU A 554 -95.19 -6.05 -33.07
CA LEU A 554 -95.40 -4.60 -33.15
C LEU A 554 -94.80 -3.98 -34.42
N GLY A 555 -94.03 -4.71 -35.24
CA GLY A 555 -93.46 -4.23 -36.50
C GLY A 555 -91.94 -4.12 -36.54
N GLY A 556 -91.29 -4.00 -35.36
CA GLY A 556 -89.85 -3.85 -35.23
C GLY A 556 -89.13 -5.10 -34.72
N LEU A 557 -88.18 -4.92 -33.79
CA LEU A 557 -87.36 -6.00 -33.25
C LEU A 557 -87.88 -6.50 -31.88
N ASN A 558 -87.76 -7.79 -31.61
CA ASN A 558 -87.98 -8.40 -30.31
C ASN A 558 -86.68 -9.04 -29.82
N VAL A 559 -86.06 -8.43 -28.82
CA VAL A 559 -84.83 -8.93 -28.21
C VAL A 559 -85.18 -9.56 -26.86
N THR A 560 -84.96 -10.87 -26.76
CA THR A 560 -85.24 -11.66 -25.56
C THR A 560 -83.94 -12.03 -24.86
N LEU A 561 -83.79 -11.59 -23.62
CA LEU A 561 -82.88 -12.17 -22.65
C LEU A 561 -83.48 -13.48 -22.15
N LEU A 562 -82.79 -14.59 -22.41
CA LEU A 562 -83.20 -15.91 -21.98
C LEU A 562 -82.20 -16.41 -20.94
N CYS A 563 -82.66 -16.58 -19.71
CA CYS A 563 -81.94 -17.27 -18.66
C CYS A 563 -82.51 -18.69 -18.55
N LYS A 564 -81.67 -19.69 -18.78
CA LYS A 564 -81.97 -21.09 -18.51
C LYS A 564 -81.11 -21.54 -17.34
N GLY A 565 -81.72 -21.71 -16.18
CA GLY A 565 -81.01 -22.16 -14.99
C GLY A 565 -80.67 -23.64 -15.10
N ASP A 566 -79.38 -24.00 -15.12
CA ASP A 566 -79.00 -25.30 -14.60
C ASP A 566 -79.20 -25.24 -13.08
N LYS A 567 -79.98 -26.17 -12.51
CA LYS A 567 -80.25 -26.28 -11.06
C LYS A 567 -79.00 -26.56 -10.19
N ALA A 568 -77.79 -26.29 -10.67
CA ALA A 568 -76.56 -26.75 -10.04
C ALA A 568 -75.89 -25.75 -9.08
N ASP A 569 -76.02 -24.43 -9.23
CA ASP A 569 -75.17 -23.48 -8.45
C ASP A 569 -75.90 -22.55 -7.48
N GLN A 570 -77.12 -22.91 -7.05
CA GLN A 570 -77.72 -22.30 -5.85
C GLN A 570 -77.30 -23.05 -4.58
N LYS A 571 -76.00 -23.04 -4.27
CA LYS A 571 -75.49 -23.16 -2.89
C LYS A 571 -74.23 -22.30 -2.78
N GLY A 572 -74.39 -21.18 -2.10
CA GLY A 572 -73.38 -20.13 -1.99
C GLY A 572 -72.10 -20.55 -1.26
N GLU A 573 -71.03 -19.89 -1.69
CA GLU A 573 -70.00 -19.34 -0.80
C GLU A 573 -70.57 -18.25 0.11
#